data_AF-A0A355S138-F1
#
_entry.id   AF-A0A355S138-F1
#
_cell.length_a   1.000
_cell.length_b   1.000
_cell.length_c   1.000
_cell.angle_alpha   90.00
_cell.angle_beta   90.00
_cell.angle_gamma   90.00
#
_symmetry.space_group_name_H-M   'P 1'
#
loop_
_entity.id
_entity.type
_entity.pdbx_description
1 polymer ?
#
loop_
_entity_poly.entity_id
_entity_poly.type
_entity_poly.pdbx_seq_one_letter_code
_entity_poly.pdbx_strand_id
1 'polypeptide(L)'
;VLLNSKEPHDANIFITELMEHIKKDLINRNIEIAHLKIYEITDNDFAKASLTSIYDNIDFNKKMDENVSTARLIINARINTSPDILKDVVEDALKVSCSINNILTSDYKVECFKPKKPKPKYR
;
A
#
# COMPACT_ATOMS: atom_id res chain seq x y z
N VAL A 1 4.08 -2.42 8.66
CA VAL A 1 5.27 -3.17 8.21
C VAL A 1 6.47 -2.28 8.41
N LEU A 2 7.54 -2.77 9.04
CA LEU A 2 8.82 -2.06 9.12
C LEU A 2 9.70 -2.47 7.94
N LEU A 3 10.15 -1.49 7.17
CA LEU A 3 11.06 -1.62 6.05
C LEU A 3 12.46 -1.26 6.52
N ASN A 4 13.43 -2.14 6.27
CA ASN A 4 14.84 -1.91 6.56
C ASN A 4 15.65 -2.28 5.32
N SER A 5 16.30 -1.32 4.70
CA SER A 5 17.17 -1.53 3.53
C SER A 5 18.62 -1.22 3.90
N LYS A 6 19.55 -1.99 3.33
CA LYS A 6 20.99 -1.76 3.54
C LYS A 6 21.46 -0.47 2.84
N GLU A 7 20.87 -0.18 1.69
CA GLU A 7 21.10 1.05 0.94
C GLU A 7 19.83 1.92 0.99
N PRO A 8 19.95 3.25 1.09
CA PRO A 8 18.78 4.14 1.05
C PRO A 8 17.97 3.95 -0.23
N HIS A 9 16.66 3.84 -0.11
CA HIS A 9 15.73 3.73 -1.25
C HIS A 9 14.85 4.96 -1.36
N ASP A 10 14.34 5.23 -2.57
CA ASP A 10 13.37 6.30 -2.81
C ASP A 10 11.96 5.78 -2.46
N ALA A 11 11.38 6.31 -1.38
CA ALA A 11 10.05 5.95 -0.92
C ALA A 11 8.97 6.19 -1.99
N ASN A 12 9.11 7.22 -2.82
CA ASN A 12 8.11 7.54 -3.83
C ASN A 12 8.14 6.51 -4.98
N ILE A 13 9.34 6.09 -5.38
CA ILE A 13 9.50 5.02 -6.38
C ILE A 13 8.96 3.71 -5.81
N PHE A 14 9.37 3.34 -4.59
CA PHE A 14 8.91 2.11 -3.94
C PHE A 14 7.38 2.05 -3.81
N ILE A 15 6.73 3.12 -3.34
CA ILE A 15 5.27 3.20 -3.26
C ILE A 15 4.63 3.04 -4.64
N THR A 16 5.20 3.69 -5.67
CA THR A 16 4.68 3.62 -7.03
C THR A 16 4.72 2.18 -7.55
N GLU A 17 5.87 1.51 -7.42
CA GLU A 17 6.05 0.11 -7.83
C GLU A 17 5.10 -0.82 -7.09
N LEU A 18 4.98 -0.65 -5.76
CA LEU A 18 4.09 -1.45 -4.94
C LEU A 18 2.62 -1.27 -5.35
N MET A 19 2.18 -0.03 -5.59
CA MET A 19 0.81 0.24 -6.03
C MET A 19 0.53 -0.33 -7.42
N GLU A 20 1.48 -0.24 -8.35
CA GLU A 20 1.33 -0.82 -9.69
C GLU A 20 1.29 -2.35 -9.66
N HIS A 21 2.09 -3.01 -8.82
CA HIS A 21 2.02 -4.46 -8.61
C HIS A 21 0.65 -4.87 -8.04
N ILE A 22 0.17 -4.18 -7.00
CA ILE A 22 -1.16 -4.43 -6.42
C ILE A 22 -2.25 -4.25 -7.49
N LYS A 23 -2.20 -3.14 -8.25
CA LYS A 23 -3.16 -2.82 -9.31
C LYS A 23 -3.18 -3.89 -10.39
N LYS A 24 -2.02 -4.34 -10.86
CA LYS A 24 -1.89 -5.40 -11.87
C LYS A 24 -2.52 -6.71 -11.40
N ASP A 25 -2.26 -7.12 -10.17
CA ASP A 25 -2.82 -8.36 -9.62
C ASP A 25 -4.33 -8.29 -9.41
N LEU A 26 -4.85 -7.14 -9.00
CA LEU A 26 -6.29 -6.92 -8.88
C LEU A 26 -6.98 -6.97 -10.25
N ILE A 27 -6.39 -6.36 -11.29
CA ILE A 27 -6.88 -6.44 -12.67
C ILE A 27 -6.90 -7.89 -13.15
N ASN A 28 -5.81 -8.63 -12.95
CA ASN A 28 -5.70 -10.04 -13.36
C ASN A 28 -6.75 -10.94 -12.69
N ARG A 29 -7.15 -10.59 -11.46
CA ARG A 29 -8.17 -11.32 -10.69
C ARG A 29 -9.59 -10.78 -10.90
N ASN A 30 -9.76 -9.76 -11.75
CA ASN A 30 -11.02 -9.05 -12.00
C ASN A 30 -11.67 -8.50 -10.71
N ILE A 31 -10.85 -7.89 -9.85
CA ILE A 31 -11.27 -7.33 -8.55
C ILE A 31 -11.21 -5.81 -8.60
N GLU A 32 -12.33 -5.17 -8.30
CA GLU A 32 -12.39 -3.72 -8.14
C GLU A 32 -12.02 -3.27 -6.73
N ILE A 33 -11.46 -2.07 -6.64
CA ILE A 33 -11.19 -1.38 -5.38
C ILE A 33 -12.00 -0.09 -5.29
N ALA A 34 -12.35 0.30 -4.07
CA ALA A 34 -12.99 1.59 -3.80
C ALA A 34 -11.97 2.67 -3.41
N HIS A 35 -10.93 2.29 -2.67
CA HIS A 35 -9.72 3.09 -2.52
C HIS A 35 -8.58 2.29 -1.90
N LEU A 36 -7.35 2.63 -2.29
CA LEU A 36 -6.11 2.18 -1.71
C LEU A 36 -5.30 3.41 -1.29
N LYS A 37 -4.69 3.37 -0.12
CA LYS A 37 -3.77 4.40 0.38
C LYS A 37 -2.54 3.73 0.94
N ILE A 38 -1.37 4.20 0.54
CA ILE A 38 -0.09 3.74 1.07
C ILE A 38 0.62 4.93 1.70
N TYR A 39 1.18 4.68 2.87
CA TYR A 39 2.00 5.63 3.60
C TYR A 39 3.33 4.96 3.89
N GLU A 40 4.40 5.68 3.62
CA GLU A 40 5.73 5.32 4.07
C GLU A 40 6.24 6.45 4.96
N ILE A 41 6.55 6.13 6.21
CA ILE A 41 6.74 7.10 7.28
C ILE A 41 8.11 6.87 7.92
N THR A 42 8.90 7.93 8.03
CA THR A 42 10.11 7.97 8.85
C THR A 42 9.90 8.90 10.05
N ASP A 43 10.93 9.06 10.88
CA ASP A 43 10.86 9.96 12.03
C ASP A 43 10.78 11.45 11.62
N ASN A 44 11.27 11.79 10.42
CA ASN A 44 11.41 13.17 9.97
C ASN A 44 10.49 13.53 8.80
N ASP A 45 10.03 12.56 8.00
CA ASP A 45 9.18 12.82 6.83
C ASP A 45 8.23 11.65 6.53
N PHE A 46 7.32 11.85 5.57
CA PHE A 46 6.45 10.78 5.08
C PHE A 46 6.05 10.98 3.61
N ALA A 47 5.93 9.88 2.89
CA ALA A 47 5.27 9.82 1.59
C ALA A 47 3.86 9.26 1.75
N LYS A 48 2.93 9.78 0.95
CA LYS A 48 1.53 9.35 0.93
C LYS A 48 1.02 9.34 -0.51
N ALA A 49 0.60 8.15 -0.94
CA ALA A 49 -0.07 7.97 -2.22
C ALA A 49 -1.45 7.33 -2.03
N SER A 50 -2.34 7.59 -2.98
CA SER A 50 -3.68 7.04 -3.00
C SER A 50 -4.14 6.70 -4.41
N LEU A 51 -5.08 5.76 -4.47
CA LEU A 51 -5.70 5.29 -5.71
C LEU A 51 -7.19 5.07 -5.41
N THR A 52 -8.07 5.65 -6.23
CA THR A 52 -9.53 5.54 -6.07
C THR A 52 -10.16 4.46 -6.95
N SER A 53 -9.50 4.10 -8.04
CA SER A 53 -9.90 3.03 -8.96
C SER A 53 -8.66 2.38 -9.55
N ILE A 54 -8.73 1.08 -9.86
CA ILE A 54 -7.67 0.34 -10.57
C ILE A 54 -7.38 0.91 -11.97
N TYR A 55 -8.23 1.79 -12.50
CA TYR A 55 -8.01 2.47 -13.79
C TYR A 55 -7.41 3.87 -13.65
N ASP A 56 -7.36 4.41 -12.43
CA ASP A 56 -6.82 5.74 -12.18
C ASP A 56 -5.28 5.71 -12.14
N ASN A 57 -4.71 6.90 -12.26
CA ASN A 57 -3.30 7.14 -11.96
C ASN A 57 -3.10 7.22 -10.45
N ILE A 58 -1.89 6.88 -10.00
CA ILE A 58 -1.49 7.03 -8.60
C ILE A 58 -1.41 8.53 -8.25
N ASP A 59 -2.17 8.94 -7.24
CA ASP A 59 -2.16 10.31 -6.73
C ASP A 59 -1.26 10.41 -5.50
N PHE A 60 -0.18 11.19 -5.61
CA PHE A 60 0.68 11.51 -4.47
C PHE A 60 0.17 12.75 -3.76
N ASN A 61 -0.36 12.57 -2.54
CA ASN A 61 -0.76 13.68 -1.69
C ASN A 61 0.46 14.35 -1.03
N LYS A 62 1.52 13.58 -0.77
CA LYS A 62 2.82 14.08 -0.32
C LYS A 62 3.90 13.12 -0.79
N LYS A 63 5.01 13.69 -1.24
CA LYS A 63 6.24 12.95 -1.54
C LYS A 63 7.25 13.18 -0.42
N MET A 64 8.11 12.20 -0.25
CA MET A 64 9.28 12.31 0.61
C MET A 64 10.44 12.84 -0.23
N ASP A 65 11.22 13.76 0.33
CA ASP A 65 12.32 14.41 -0.41
C ASP A 65 13.65 13.63 -0.30
N GLU A 66 13.79 12.82 0.74
CA GLU A 66 15.03 12.08 1.03
C GLU A 66 14.87 10.57 0.80
N ASN A 67 15.98 9.93 0.40
CA ASN A 67 16.06 8.48 0.39
C ASN A 67 16.19 7.95 1.82
N VAL A 68 15.55 6.82 2.09
CA VAL A 68 15.43 6.29 3.45
C VAL A 68 15.92 4.87 3.55
N SER A 69 16.57 4.54 4.66
CA SER A 69 16.99 3.16 4.95
C SER A 69 16.00 2.43 5.85
N THR A 70 15.26 3.16 6.68
CA THR A 70 14.31 2.61 7.64
C THR A 70 13.01 3.39 7.58
N ALA A 71 11.90 2.70 7.33
CA ALA A 71 10.60 3.34 7.25
C ALA A 71 9.48 2.41 7.73
N ARG A 72 8.39 2.99 8.20
CA ARG A 72 7.16 2.29 8.52
C ARG A 72 6.17 2.41 7.37
N LEU A 73 5.80 1.28 6.80
CA LEU A 73 4.81 1.17 5.75
C LEU A 73 3.43 0.84 6.33
N ILE A 74 2.42 1.62 5.93
CA ILE A 74 1.00 1.43 6.25
C ILE A 74 0.22 1.36 4.95
N ILE A 75 -0.57 0.30 4.77
CA ILE A 75 -1.41 0.07 3.60
C ILE A 75 -2.86 0.00 4.06
N ASN A 76 -3.67 0.93 3.57
CA ASN A 76 -5.09 1.02 3.88
C ASN A 76 -5.88 0.83 2.59
N ALA A 77 -6.58 -0.29 2.47
CA ALA A 77 -7.38 -0.59 1.29
C ALA A 77 -8.83 -0.89 1.65
N ARG A 78 -9.75 -0.37 0.84
CA ARG A 78 -11.16 -0.74 0.84
C ARG A 78 -11.49 -1.38 -0.49
N ILE A 79 -11.91 -2.63 -0.39
CA ILE A 79 -12.27 -3.49 -1.51
C ILE A 79 -13.72 -3.95 -1.36
N ASN A 80 -14.37 -4.21 -2.50
CA ASN A 80 -15.71 -4.78 -2.52
C ASN A 80 -15.71 -6.31 -2.31
N THR A 81 -14.54 -6.95 -2.37
CA THR A 81 -14.37 -8.41 -2.25
C THR A 81 -13.98 -8.89 -0.84
N SER A 82 -13.55 -10.15 -0.70
CA SER A 82 -13.06 -10.72 0.56
C SER A 82 -11.75 -10.08 1.02
N PRO A 83 -11.66 -9.64 2.29
CA PRO A 83 -10.42 -9.21 2.95
C PRO A 83 -9.21 -10.12 2.71
N ASP A 84 -9.41 -11.44 2.69
CA ASP A 84 -8.33 -12.42 2.57
C ASP A 84 -7.61 -12.34 1.22
N ILE A 85 -8.36 -12.10 0.13
CA ILE A 85 -7.79 -12.01 -1.22
C ILE A 85 -6.88 -10.77 -1.33
N LEU A 86 -7.31 -9.66 -0.74
CA LEU A 86 -6.51 -8.44 -0.72
C LEU A 86 -5.23 -8.62 0.10
N LYS A 87 -5.32 -9.34 1.21
CA LYS A 87 -4.15 -9.66 2.02
C LYS A 87 -3.12 -10.41 1.18
N ASP A 88 -3.53 -11.47 0.48
CA ASP A 88 -2.64 -12.25 -0.38
C ASP A 88 -2.00 -11.37 -1.47
N VAL A 89 -2.81 -10.55 -2.16
CA VAL A 89 -2.31 -9.63 -3.21
C VAL A 89 -1.29 -8.64 -2.65
N VAL A 90 -1.55 -8.07 -1.47
CA VAL A 90 -0.64 -7.10 -0.84
C VAL A 90 0.64 -7.78 -0.38
N GLU A 91 0.56 -8.99 0.20
CA GLU A 91 1.73 -9.75 0.64
C GLU A 91 2.62 -10.17 -0.54
N ASP A 92 2.02 -10.61 -1.63
CA ASP A 92 2.75 -10.99 -2.85
C ASP A 92 3.42 -9.77 -3.50
N ALA A 93 2.68 -8.66 -3.64
CA ALA A 93 3.23 -7.42 -4.15
C ALA A 93 4.36 -6.86 -3.27
N LEU A 94 4.22 -6.93 -1.95
CA LEU A 94 5.27 -6.54 -1.00
C LEU A 94 6.53 -7.39 -1.17
N LYS A 95 6.40 -8.72 -1.28
CA LYS A 95 7.55 -9.61 -1.48
C LYS A 95 8.31 -9.27 -2.76
N VAL A 96 7.58 -9.04 -3.85
CA VAL A 96 8.18 -8.67 -5.15
C VAL A 96 8.89 -7.33 -5.05
N SER A 97 8.20 -6.27 -4.59
CA SER A 97 8.79 -4.92 -4.49
C SER A 97 9.98 -4.88 -3.53
N CYS A 98 9.92 -5.59 -2.41
CA CYS A 98 11.04 -5.65 -1.45
C CYS A 98 12.23 -6.44 -2.02
N SER A 99 11.99 -7.53 -2.76
CA SER A 99 13.06 -8.30 -3.40
C SER A 99 13.77 -7.51 -4.49
N ILE A 100 13.06 -6.66 -5.24
CA ILE A 100 13.65 -5.79 -6.28
C ILE A 100 14.54 -4.73 -5.64
N ASN A 101 14.10 -4.15 -4.53
CA ASN A 101 14.77 -3.03 -3.86
C ASN A 101 15.74 -3.47 -2.74
N ASN A 102 16.00 -4.77 -2.55
CA ASN A 102 16.81 -5.33 -1.46
C ASN A 102 16.39 -4.83 -0.06
N ILE A 103 15.07 -4.72 0.16
CA ILE A 103 14.48 -4.26 1.42
C ILE A 103 14.10 -5.47 2.27
N LEU A 104 14.52 -5.48 3.52
CA LEU A 104 14.09 -6.46 4.53
C LEU A 104 12.83 -5.95 5.21
N THR A 105 11.81 -6.82 5.29
CA THR A 105 10.57 -6.53 6.00
C THR A 105 10.57 -7.19 7.38
N SER A 106 10.13 -6.44 8.38
CA SER A 106 9.93 -6.92 9.76
C SER A 106 8.61 -6.36 10.31
N ASP A 107 8.04 -6.98 11.35
CA ASP A 107 6.78 -6.55 11.98
C ASP A 107 5.65 -6.26 10.97
N TYR A 108 5.26 -7.31 10.23
CA TYR A 108 4.12 -7.22 9.33
C TYR A 108 2.81 -7.26 10.12
N LYS A 109 1.97 -6.25 9.89
CA LYS A 109 0.59 -6.22 10.36
C LYS A 109 -0.27 -5.80 9.20
N VAL A 110 -1.07 -6.74 8.69
CA VAL A 110 -2.05 -6.49 7.63
C VAL A 110 -3.43 -6.56 8.27
N GLU A 111 -4.14 -5.44 8.30
CA GLU A 111 -5.50 -5.35 8.81
C GLU A 111 -6.45 -5.02 7.67
N CYS A 112 -7.26 -6.00 7.26
CA CYS A 112 -8.26 -5.81 6.22
C CYS A 112 -9.64 -5.63 6.86
N PHE A 113 -10.21 -4.43 6.71
CA PHE A 113 -11.51 -4.09 7.29
C PHE A 113 -12.61 -4.12 6.24
N LYS A 114 -13.63 -4.97 6.44
CA LYS A 114 -14.89 -4.89 5.69
C LYS A 114 -15.80 -3.85 6.35
N PRO A 115 -16.13 -2.72 5.70
CA PRO A 115 -17.03 -1.74 6.30
C PRO A 115 -18.41 -2.37 6.51
N LYS A 116 -18.88 -2.39 7.76
CA LYS A 116 -20.27 -2.74 8.07
C LYS A 116 -21.17 -1.63 7.47
N LYS A 117 -22.29 -2.01 6.84
CA LYS A 117 -23.26 -1.03 6.29
C LYS A 117 -23.58 0.03 7.35
N PRO A 118 -23.47 1.34 7.06
CA PRO A 118 -23.92 2.35 8.00
C PRO A 118 -25.42 2.15 8.22
N LYS A 119 -25.83 1.85 9.47
CA LYS A 119 -27.25 1.94 9.85
C LYS A 119 -27.54 3.44 10.01
N PRO A 120 -28.40 4.06 9.17
CA PRO A 120 -28.82 5.42 9.43
C PRO A 120 -29.54 5.42 10.78
N LYS A 121 -28.95 6.10 11.78
CA LYS A 121 -29.70 6.56 12.94
C LYS A 121 -30.29 7.91 12.55
N TYR A 122 -31.59 8.06 12.81
CA TYR A 122 -32.42 9.24 12.64
C TYR A 122 -33.11 9.36 11.27
N ARG A 123 -34.41 9.00 11.31
CA ARG A 123 -35.48 9.53 10.46
C ARG A 123 -36.16 10.64 11.25
#